data_AF-A0A432EVH2-F1
#
_entry.id   AF-A0A432EVH2-F1
#
_cell.length_a   1.000
_cell.length_b   1.000
_cell.length_c   1.000
_cell.angle_alpha   90.00
_cell.angle_beta   90.00
_cell.angle_gamma   90.00
#
_symmetry.space_group_name_H-M   'P 1'
#
loop_
_entity.id
_entity.type
_entity.pdbx_description
1 polymer ?
#
loop_
_entity_poly.entity_id
_entity_poly.type
_entity_poly.pdbx_seq_one_letter_code
_entity_poly.pdbx_strand_id
1 'polypeptide(L)'
;MGLASVVPALGQAEPVTRESQPSIEPTKPKPPTPVLPPRTAQPKQQSPATPTPNRLPENINRLLQPRAGYKTASSRSGQYVAYGPISPQRRGGILDANANTILIAPDHVVVTAERVHNALLGRLGLPTLPGSRVKLRLVPTMSYKATVPVVTERHLNGYTYELTLPSEIEADKLVRALVQVALLDLANQKRQMRDTEIPLWLTVGFTQVLLAQPDLVLVIESPQQGGRSVATVFVRKEIRRHDTLAGVRARLRGRRAFDFSEIAMPSPAHLRGENWRDFQACSHLLLDRLLAVPAGRARMQNMIRQLPDNLNWQTSFLNVYRDFFADMLVVEKWWAVTIVQLTGQNQYQNWTLLEAVEKFENLLKLPAEVRLNDADSPLEAEVTLQQAIRGWDFAVQKLTLEQKINQLLIARIKMPRELLPFVNEYGRILQNYVSVRQRIESFKPRRGQARPRLAPVVDEAVRQLDLVDRRLVLFKPEPKTSQPAPATLPQN
;
A
#
# COMPACT_ATOMS: atom_id res chain seq x y z
N MET A 1 -39.10 -43.94 13.54
CA MET A 1 -38.80 -44.68 14.80
C MET A 1 -37.55 -44.03 15.38
N GLY A 2 -37.60 -42.86 16.03
CA GLY A 2 -38.16 -42.56 17.36
C GLY A 2 -37.06 -42.78 18.41
N LEU A 3 -36.72 -41.94 19.40
CA LEU A 3 -37.18 -40.67 19.99
C LEU A 3 -35.93 -40.11 20.73
N ALA A 4 -35.55 -38.84 20.59
CA ALA A 4 -35.83 -37.76 21.54
C ALA A 4 -35.75 -38.12 23.04
N SER A 5 -34.78 -37.56 23.77
CA SER A 5 -34.89 -37.31 25.21
C SER A 5 -34.20 -36.02 25.62
N VAL A 6 -35.06 -35.05 25.94
CA VAL A 6 -34.85 -33.84 26.74
C VAL A 6 -34.88 -34.26 28.21
N VAL A 7 -34.13 -33.57 29.08
CA VAL A 7 -34.30 -33.63 30.55
C VAL A 7 -34.26 -32.19 31.10
N PRO A 8 -35.06 -31.86 32.14
CA PRO A 8 -35.75 -30.58 32.26
C PRO A 8 -35.25 -29.66 33.39
N ALA A 9 -35.83 -28.46 33.44
CA ALA A 9 -35.82 -27.52 34.56
C ALA A 9 -36.96 -27.80 35.54
N LEU A 10 -36.73 -27.57 36.85
CA LEU A 10 -37.58 -26.75 37.76
C LEU A 10 -37.18 -26.94 39.22
N GLY A 11 -37.16 -25.83 39.95
CA GLY A 11 -37.05 -25.77 41.41
C GLY A 11 -37.16 -24.32 41.88
N GLN A 12 -38.40 -23.85 42.06
CA GLN A 12 -38.73 -22.57 42.68
C GLN A 12 -38.66 -22.65 44.22
N ALA A 13 -38.37 -21.51 44.86
CA ALA A 13 -39.03 -21.08 46.10
C ALA A 13 -38.73 -19.59 46.40
N GLU A 14 -39.78 -18.76 46.43
CA GLU A 14 -39.84 -17.50 47.21
C GLU A 14 -39.82 -17.82 48.72
N PRO A 15 -39.53 -16.85 49.62
CA PRO A 15 -40.61 -16.02 50.19
C PRO A 15 -40.26 -14.56 50.59
N VAL A 16 -41.25 -13.69 50.36
CA VAL A 16 -41.90 -12.76 51.33
C VAL A 16 -41.18 -11.49 51.85
N THR A 17 -41.90 -10.40 51.59
CA THR A 17 -41.88 -8.99 51.99
C THR A 17 -41.97 -8.70 53.50
N ARG A 18 -41.40 -7.57 53.96
CA ARG A 18 -42.06 -6.59 54.86
C ARG A 18 -41.28 -5.27 55.02
N GLU A 19 -42.03 -4.17 54.92
CA GLU A 19 -41.65 -2.77 55.15
C GLU A 19 -41.38 -2.45 56.63
N SER A 20 -40.52 -1.46 56.92
CA SER A 20 -40.77 -0.45 57.99
C SER A 20 -39.87 0.79 57.87
N GLN A 21 -40.51 1.94 57.58
CA GLN A 21 -40.32 3.31 58.11
C GLN A 21 -38.94 4.03 58.10
N PRO A 22 -38.88 5.28 57.58
CA PRO A 22 -37.89 6.28 57.96
C PRO A 22 -38.46 7.26 59.01
N SER A 23 -37.60 7.74 59.92
CA SER A 23 -37.97 8.67 60.99
C SER A 23 -37.20 9.99 60.92
N ILE A 24 -37.99 11.07 60.91
CA ILE A 24 -37.80 12.36 61.61
C ILE A 24 -37.16 13.55 60.87
N GLU A 25 -38.09 14.47 60.55
CA GLU A 25 -38.06 15.93 60.31
C GLU A 25 -37.31 16.75 61.42
N PRO A 26 -36.97 18.05 61.26
CA PRO A 26 -37.97 19.14 61.30
C PRO A 26 -37.56 20.36 60.40
N THR A 27 -38.25 21.47 60.17
CA THR A 27 -39.46 22.12 60.73
C THR A 27 -39.99 23.15 59.70
N LYS A 28 -41.31 23.37 59.72
CA LYS A 28 -42.17 24.36 59.00
C LYS A 28 -41.85 25.85 59.35
N PRO A 29 -42.33 26.90 58.61
CA PRO A 29 -43.76 27.11 58.29
C PRO A 29 -44.13 27.79 56.93
N LYS A 30 -45.43 27.70 56.61
CA LYS A 30 -46.23 28.43 55.59
C LYS A 30 -47.48 28.97 56.32
N PRO A 31 -48.38 29.82 55.76
CA PRO A 31 -48.39 30.68 54.56
C PRO A 31 -48.90 32.12 54.88
N PRO A 32 -49.25 32.98 53.89
CA PRO A 32 -50.68 33.11 53.59
C PRO A 32 -51.03 33.32 52.10
N THR A 33 -52.19 32.81 51.70
CA THR A 33 -52.93 33.16 50.47
C THR A 33 -53.72 34.45 50.71
N PRO A 34 -53.87 35.32 49.70
CA PRO A 34 -55.24 35.79 49.41
C PRO A 34 -55.56 36.07 47.92
N VAL A 35 -56.77 35.61 47.55
CA VAL A 35 -57.82 36.39 46.85
C VAL A 35 -57.70 36.62 45.33
N LEU A 36 -58.56 35.90 44.59
CA LEU A 36 -59.12 36.30 43.28
C LEU A 36 -60.23 37.35 43.49
N PRO A 37 -60.43 38.28 42.53
CA PRO A 37 -61.78 38.54 42.00
C PRO A 37 -61.74 38.77 40.46
N PRO A 38 -62.84 39.15 39.77
CA PRO A 38 -63.65 38.21 39.00
C PRO A 38 -63.72 38.51 37.48
N ARG A 39 -64.36 37.57 36.78
CA ARG A 39 -64.80 37.61 35.37
C ARG A 39 -65.39 38.96 34.92
N THR A 40 -65.06 39.35 33.70
CA THR A 40 -65.98 40.11 32.81
C THR A 40 -66.01 39.45 31.43
N ALA A 41 -67.18 39.47 30.81
CA ALA A 41 -67.60 38.60 29.72
C ALA A 41 -67.25 39.09 28.29
N GLN A 42 -67.48 38.18 27.35
CA GLN A 42 -67.20 38.13 25.90
C GLN A 42 -67.73 39.30 25.04
N PRO A 43 -67.42 39.33 23.72
CA PRO A 43 -68.34 38.68 22.78
C PRO A 43 -67.70 37.78 21.70
N LYS A 44 -68.53 36.80 21.30
CA LYS A 44 -68.41 35.85 20.18
C LYS A 44 -68.04 36.49 18.84
N GLN A 45 -67.16 35.82 18.10
CA GLN A 45 -67.36 35.58 16.66
C GLN A 45 -67.10 34.09 16.34
N GLN A 46 -68.08 33.50 15.65
CA GLN A 46 -68.15 32.13 15.12
C GLN A 46 -67.28 32.08 13.85
N SER A 47 -66.47 31.06 13.52
CA SER A 47 -66.77 29.68 13.09
C SER A 47 -65.44 29.10 12.52
N PRO A 48 -65.31 27.82 12.11
CA PRO A 48 -66.02 26.60 12.49
C PRO A 48 -65.06 25.54 13.08
N ALA A 49 -65.66 24.56 13.76
CA ALA A 49 -65.01 23.37 14.28
C ALA A 49 -64.22 22.61 13.21
N THR A 50 -62.91 22.49 13.40
CA THR A 50 -62.13 21.37 12.85
C THR A 50 -62.16 20.27 13.91
N PRO A 51 -62.55 19.03 13.57
CA PRO A 51 -62.56 17.96 14.55
C PRO A 51 -61.13 17.73 15.03
N THR A 52 -60.90 17.87 16.34
CA THR A 52 -59.72 17.30 17.01
C THR A 52 -59.67 15.82 16.65
N PRO A 53 -58.64 15.33 15.93
CA PRO A 53 -58.51 13.90 15.72
C PRO A 53 -58.12 13.31 17.08
N ASN A 54 -59.08 12.69 17.75
CA ASN A 54 -58.89 11.93 18.98
C ASN A 54 -58.30 10.55 18.68
N ARG A 55 -57.19 10.55 17.93
CA ARG A 55 -56.33 9.39 17.69
C ARG A 55 -54.91 9.92 17.61
N LEU A 56 -54.07 9.42 18.52
CA LEU A 56 -52.63 9.34 18.27
C LEU A 56 -52.46 8.86 16.82
N PRO A 57 -51.67 9.54 15.97
CA PRO A 57 -51.54 9.11 14.58
C PRO A 57 -51.11 7.64 14.59
N GLU A 58 -51.89 6.77 13.94
CA GLU A 58 -51.71 5.31 13.86
C GLU A 58 -50.42 4.88 13.15
N ASN A 59 -49.45 5.78 13.02
CA ASN A 59 -48.14 5.50 12.49
C ASN A 59 -47.10 6.44 13.10
N ILE A 60 -46.68 6.15 14.33
CA ILE A 60 -45.34 6.58 14.81
C ILE A 60 -44.26 6.08 13.82
N ASN A 61 -44.53 4.99 13.11
CA ASN A 61 -43.72 4.50 11.99
C ASN A 61 -43.71 5.42 10.74
N ARG A 62 -44.63 6.40 10.60
CA ARG A 62 -44.54 7.47 9.59
C ARG A 62 -43.62 8.62 10.02
N LEU A 63 -43.35 8.78 11.31
CA LEU A 63 -42.36 9.73 11.83
C LEU A 63 -40.92 9.19 11.74
N LEU A 64 -40.77 7.89 11.46
CA LEU A 64 -39.50 7.21 11.17
C LEU A 64 -39.23 7.03 9.67
N GLN A 65 -39.96 7.73 8.79
CA GLN A 65 -39.61 7.75 7.37
C GLN A 65 -38.55 8.82 7.13
N PRO A 66 -37.34 8.48 6.67
CA PRO A 66 -36.40 9.49 6.21
C PRO A 66 -37.04 10.18 4.99
N ARG A 67 -37.50 11.42 5.17
CA ARG A 67 -37.87 12.36 4.10
C ARG A 67 -36.64 12.81 3.30
N ALA A 68 -35.85 11.87 2.81
CA ALA A 68 -34.79 12.14 1.84
C ALA A 68 -35.29 11.61 0.51
N GLY A 69 -35.65 12.51 -0.42
CA GLY A 69 -36.05 12.09 -1.77
C GLY A 69 -34.99 11.16 -2.38
N TYR A 70 -35.42 10.24 -3.22
CA TYR A 70 -34.48 9.44 -4.02
C TYR A 70 -34.10 10.23 -5.27
N LYS A 71 -32.85 10.09 -5.70
CA LYS A 71 -32.38 10.64 -6.98
C LYS A 71 -31.69 9.57 -7.80
N THR A 72 -31.74 9.78 -9.11
CA THR A 72 -30.93 9.06 -10.08
C THR A 72 -29.86 10.01 -10.59
N ALA A 73 -28.61 9.57 -10.58
CA ALA A 73 -27.47 10.31 -11.13
C ALA A 73 -26.80 9.48 -12.22
N SER A 74 -26.24 10.13 -13.24
CA SER A 74 -25.56 9.48 -14.37
C SER A 74 -24.17 10.06 -14.59
N SER A 75 -23.20 9.23 -14.98
CA SER A 75 -21.83 9.67 -15.25
C SER A 75 -21.76 10.52 -16.51
N ARG A 76 -20.68 11.27 -16.67
CA ARG A 76 -20.44 12.04 -17.88
C ARG A 76 -20.32 11.12 -19.10
N SER A 77 -19.70 9.94 -18.92
CA SER A 77 -19.63 8.90 -19.94
C SER A 77 -20.96 8.22 -20.27
N GLY A 78 -22.02 8.41 -19.48
CA GLY A 78 -23.28 7.67 -19.58
C GLY A 78 -23.20 6.19 -19.16
N GLN A 79 -22.02 5.68 -18.83
CA GLN A 79 -21.79 4.29 -18.45
C GLN A 79 -22.38 3.94 -17.08
N TYR A 80 -22.21 4.82 -16.09
CA TYR A 80 -22.63 4.57 -14.71
C TYR A 80 -23.92 5.32 -14.39
N VAL A 81 -24.90 4.62 -13.83
CA VAL A 81 -26.16 5.20 -13.36
C VAL A 81 -26.38 4.75 -11.92
N ALA A 82 -26.44 5.69 -10.98
CA ALA A 82 -26.71 5.41 -9.58
C ALA A 82 -28.12 5.85 -9.17
N TYR A 83 -28.79 5.01 -8.37
CA TYR A 83 -30.09 5.31 -7.77
C TYR A 83 -29.99 5.16 -6.25
N GLY A 84 -30.46 6.16 -5.51
CA GLY A 84 -30.32 6.18 -4.05
C GLY A 84 -30.91 7.40 -3.37
N PRO A 85 -30.79 7.50 -2.03
CA PRO A 85 -31.22 8.68 -1.29
C PRO A 85 -30.40 9.92 -1.69
N ILE A 86 -31.03 11.09 -1.76
CA ILE A 86 -30.38 12.37 -2.06
C ILE A 86 -29.29 12.70 -1.04
N SER A 87 -29.58 12.46 0.24
CA SER A 87 -28.68 12.73 1.37
C SER A 87 -28.69 11.53 2.33
N PRO A 88 -27.73 10.60 2.23
CA PRO A 88 -27.64 9.47 3.14
C PRO A 88 -27.28 9.95 4.55
N GLN A 89 -28.01 9.47 5.57
CA GLN A 89 -27.70 9.73 6.98
C GLN A 89 -27.14 8.45 7.60
N ARG A 90 -26.17 8.59 8.53
CA ARG A 90 -25.65 7.44 9.29
C ARG A 90 -26.77 6.85 10.14
N ARG A 91 -26.80 5.52 10.23
CA ARG A 91 -27.62 4.81 11.21
C ARG A 91 -26.88 4.81 12.54
N GLY A 92 -27.46 5.43 13.56
CA GLY A 92 -26.85 5.56 14.88
C GLY A 92 -26.42 6.99 15.18
N GLY A 93 -26.43 7.37 16.45
CA GLY A 93 -26.04 8.72 16.89
C GLY A 93 -24.56 9.01 16.61
N ILE A 94 -24.09 10.18 17.04
CA ILE A 94 -22.69 10.67 16.89
C ILE A 94 -21.62 9.62 17.31
N LEU A 95 -21.98 8.67 18.17
CA LEU A 95 -21.11 7.63 18.72
C LEU A 95 -20.90 6.40 17.81
N ASP A 96 -21.75 6.18 16.80
CA ASP A 96 -21.66 5.02 15.88
C ASP A 96 -20.85 5.33 14.60
N ALA A 97 -20.21 6.50 14.53
CA ALA A 97 -19.35 6.88 13.42
C ALA A 97 -18.09 5.99 13.39
N ASN A 98 -18.16 4.86 12.67
CA ASN A 98 -16.98 4.05 12.39
C ASN A 98 -15.96 4.90 11.63
N ALA A 99 -14.75 5.03 12.18
CA ALA A 99 -13.70 5.90 11.65
C ALA A 99 -13.28 5.55 10.20
N ASN A 100 -13.57 4.32 9.74
CA ASN A 100 -13.15 3.80 8.44
C ASN A 100 -14.28 3.71 7.40
N THR A 101 -15.51 4.13 7.74
CA THR A 101 -16.65 4.08 6.81
C THR A 101 -16.99 5.47 6.27
N ILE A 102 -17.43 5.49 5.01
CA ILE A 102 -17.77 6.69 4.25
C ILE A 102 -19.26 6.68 3.87
N LEU A 103 -19.87 7.86 3.84
CA LEU A 103 -21.23 8.03 3.33
C LEU A 103 -21.17 8.28 1.82
N ILE A 104 -22.07 7.63 1.09
CA ILE A 104 -22.08 7.67 -0.36
C ILE A 104 -23.46 8.05 -0.92
N ALA A 105 -23.52 9.19 -1.61
CA ALA A 105 -24.69 9.66 -2.34
C ALA A 105 -24.57 9.34 -3.84
N PRO A 106 -25.69 9.24 -4.59
CA PRO A 106 -25.67 8.89 -6.02
C PRO A 106 -24.68 9.70 -6.86
N ASP A 107 -24.63 11.02 -6.70
CA ASP A 107 -23.75 11.91 -7.49
C ASP A 107 -22.26 11.58 -7.27
N HIS A 108 -21.87 11.34 -6.01
CA HIS A 108 -20.48 11.09 -5.64
C HIS A 108 -20.01 9.71 -6.08
N VAL A 109 -20.89 8.71 -5.98
CA VAL A 109 -20.59 7.33 -6.37
C VAL A 109 -20.32 7.23 -7.85
N VAL A 110 -21.13 7.90 -8.66
CA VAL A 110 -21.00 7.90 -10.12
C VAL A 110 -19.68 8.55 -10.56
N VAL A 111 -19.33 9.69 -9.97
CA VAL A 111 -18.04 10.36 -10.24
C VAL A 111 -16.87 9.49 -9.78
N THR A 112 -17.00 8.84 -8.62
CA THR A 112 -15.98 7.93 -8.09
C THR A 112 -15.81 6.70 -8.99
N ALA A 113 -16.90 6.11 -9.49
CA ALA A 113 -16.87 5.00 -10.43
C ALA A 113 -16.13 5.36 -11.72
N GLU A 114 -16.42 6.52 -12.29
CA GLU A 114 -15.74 7.00 -13.50
C GLU A 114 -14.24 7.25 -13.27
N ARG A 115 -13.87 7.82 -12.11
CA ARG A 115 -12.45 8.01 -11.74
C ARG A 115 -11.71 6.70 -11.54
N VAL A 116 -12.30 5.73 -10.84
CA VAL A 116 -11.71 4.41 -10.62
C VAL A 116 -11.54 3.68 -11.94
N HIS A 117 -12.54 3.72 -12.82
CA HIS A 117 -12.48 3.13 -14.14
C HIS A 117 -11.34 3.74 -14.98
N ASN A 118 -11.29 5.08 -15.07
CA ASN A 118 -10.25 5.77 -15.82
C ASN A 118 -8.84 5.52 -15.25
N ALA A 119 -8.71 5.47 -13.92
CA ALA A 119 -7.44 5.16 -13.28
C ALA A 119 -7.00 3.71 -13.54
N LEU A 120 -7.93 2.75 -13.55
CA LEU A 120 -7.66 1.36 -13.91
C LEU A 120 -7.19 1.25 -15.37
N LEU A 121 -7.91 1.85 -16.31
CA LEU A 121 -7.52 1.87 -17.72
C LEU A 121 -6.17 2.55 -17.93
N GLY A 122 -5.92 3.67 -17.24
CA GLY A 122 -4.63 4.36 -17.25
C GLY A 122 -3.48 3.48 -16.73
N ARG A 123 -3.70 2.66 -15.69
CA ARG A 123 -2.71 1.69 -15.20
C ARG A 123 -2.44 0.57 -16.19
N LEU A 124 -3.45 0.16 -16.93
CA LEU A 124 -3.30 -0.78 -18.02
C LEU A 124 -2.69 -0.12 -19.26
N GLY A 125 -2.70 1.20 -19.41
CA GLY A 125 -2.26 1.90 -20.63
C GLY A 125 -3.30 1.84 -21.76
N LEU A 126 -4.58 1.70 -21.41
CA LEU A 126 -5.70 1.71 -22.34
C LEU A 126 -6.30 3.13 -22.44
N PRO A 127 -6.85 3.52 -23.61
CA PRO A 127 -7.59 4.76 -23.74
C PRO A 127 -8.88 4.71 -22.91
N THR A 128 -9.33 5.88 -22.44
CA THR A 128 -10.60 6.03 -21.73
C THR A 128 -11.76 5.93 -22.71
N LEU A 129 -12.27 4.72 -22.91
CA LEU A 129 -13.45 4.45 -23.72
C LEU A 129 -14.62 4.07 -22.81
N PRO A 130 -15.85 4.54 -23.10
CA PRO A 130 -17.01 4.13 -22.34
C PRO A 130 -17.26 2.63 -22.56
N GLY A 131 -17.40 1.90 -21.46
CA GLY A 131 -17.71 0.49 -21.47
C GLY A 131 -19.21 0.19 -21.37
N SER A 132 -19.56 -1.03 -20.93
CA SER A 132 -20.95 -1.44 -20.82
C SER A 132 -21.66 -0.79 -19.62
N ARG A 133 -23.00 -0.72 -19.67
CA ARG A 133 -23.80 0.03 -18.69
C ARG A 133 -23.73 -0.60 -17.29
N VAL A 134 -23.53 0.23 -16.28
CA VAL A 134 -23.44 -0.17 -14.87
C VAL A 134 -24.51 0.55 -14.05
N LYS A 135 -25.39 -0.22 -13.42
CA LYS A 135 -26.42 0.24 -12.48
C LYS A 135 -25.92 0.11 -11.05
N LEU A 136 -25.94 1.20 -10.28
CA LEU A 136 -25.51 1.25 -8.89
C LEU A 136 -26.73 1.55 -8.00
N ARG A 137 -27.14 0.59 -7.18
CA ARG A 137 -28.31 0.72 -6.31
C ARG A 137 -27.85 0.92 -4.87
N LEU A 138 -28.13 2.10 -4.32
CA LEU A 138 -27.82 2.44 -2.94
C LEU A 138 -28.99 2.08 -2.05
N VAL A 139 -28.75 1.17 -1.10
CA VAL A 139 -29.76 0.65 -0.17
C VAL A 139 -29.42 1.13 1.25
N PRO A 140 -30.16 2.10 1.80
CA PRO A 140 -29.87 2.65 3.14
C PRO A 140 -30.08 1.64 4.28
N THR A 141 -30.85 0.58 4.02
CA THR A 141 -31.14 -0.47 5.01
C THR A 141 -30.04 -1.52 5.11
N MET A 142 -29.12 -1.56 4.14
CA MET A 142 -28.05 -2.55 4.06
C MET A 142 -26.91 -2.19 5.02
N SER A 143 -26.41 -3.20 5.74
CA SER A 143 -25.28 -3.01 6.66
C SER A 143 -23.99 -2.71 5.91
N TYR A 144 -23.14 -1.82 6.45
CA TYR A 144 -21.81 -1.55 5.91
C TYR A 144 -20.90 -2.81 5.87
N LYS A 145 -21.18 -3.79 6.75
CA LYS A 145 -20.48 -5.09 6.79
C LYS A 145 -20.93 -6.05 5.70
N ALA A 146 -22.10 -5.83 5.09
CA ALA A 146 -22.63 -6.73 4.07
C ALA A 146 -21.65 -6.87 2.89
N THR A 147 -21.69 -8.03 2.25
CA THR A 147 -20.98 -8.26 0.99
C THR A 147 -21.65 -7.45 -0.12
N VAL A 148 -20.85 -6.95 -1.05
CA VAL A 148 -21.34 -6.22 -2.23
C VAL A 148 -21.33 -7.21 -3.39
N PRO A 149 -22.48 -7.81 -3.77
CA PRO A 149 -22.54 -8.68 -4.93
C PRO A 149 -22.45 -7.83 -6.20
N VAL A 150 -21.68 -8.32 -7.17
CA VAL A 150 -21.67 -7.81 -8.54
C VAL A 150 -22.50 -8.78 -9.37
N VAL A 151 -23.65 -8.33 -9.85
CA VAL A 151 -24.56 -9.11 -10.69
C VAL A 151 -24.30 -8.74 -12.14
N THR A 152 -24.08 -9.74 -12.99
CA THR A 152 -23.90 -9.55 -14.44
C THR A 152 -25.18 -9.98 -15.14
N GLU A 153 -25.85 -9.04 -15.80
CA GLU A 153 -27.01 -9.28 -16.65
C GLU A 153 -26.56 -9.30 -18.12
N ARG A 154 -26.88 -10.37 -18.85
CA ARG A 154 -26.58 -10.47 -20.28
C ARG A 154 -27.79 -10.05 -21.11
N HIS A 155 -27.58 -9.16 -22.08
CA HIS A 155 -28.57 -8.77 -23.07
C HIS A 155 -28.08 -9.10 -24.49
N LEU A 156 -28.98 -9.08 -25.48
CA LEU A 156 -28.61 -9.29 -26.89
C LEU A 156 -27.57 -8.28 -27.41
N ASN A 157 -27.55 -7.07 -26.83
CA ASN A 157 -26.72 -5.95 -27.28
C ASN A 157 -25.49 -5.68 -26.39
N GLY A 158 -25.23 -6.50 -25.38
CA GLY A 158 -24.09 -6.33 -24.47
C GLY A 158 -24.38 -6.79 -23.04
N TYR A 159 -23.49 -6.42 -22.12
CA TYR A 159 -23.61 -6.72 -20.71
C TYR A 159 -24.15 -5.51 -19.94
N THR A 160 -24.95 -5.73 -18.91
CA THR A 160 -25.27 -4.74 -17.90
C THR A 160 -24.78 -5.27 -16.56
N TYR A 161 -24.12 -4.43 -15.78
CA TYR A 161 -23.68 -4.80 -14.43
C TYR A 161 -24.55 -4.11 -13.40
N GLU A 162 -25.04 -4.83 -12.40
CA GLU A 162 -25.77 -4.27 -11.27
C GLU A 162 -25.00 -4.49 -9.96
N LEU A 163 -24.84 -3.41 -9.19
CA LEU A 163 -24.21 -3.43 -7.87
C LEU A 163 -25.19 -2.91 -6.85
N THR A 164 -25.41 -3.70 -5.80
CA THR A 164 -26.16 -3.24 -4.62
C THR A 164 -25.18 -2.82 -3.53
N LEU A 165 -25.22 -1.55 -3.17
CA LEU A 165 -24.28 -0.90 -2.26
C LEU A 165 -25.01 -0.38 -1.00
N PRO A 166 -24.45 -0.54 0.21
CA PRO A 166 -24.94 0.17 1.38
C PRO A 166 -24.64 1.67 1.27
N SER A 167 -25.51 2.52 1.82
CA SER A 167 -25.27 3.97 1.86
C SER A 167 -24.06 4.39 2.72
N GLU A 168 -23.63 3.52 3.62
CA GLU A 168 -22.39 3.62 4.37
C GLU A 168 -21.49 2.42 4.02
N ILE A 169 -20.29 2.69 3.52
CA ILE A 169 -19.37 1.64 3.03
C ILE A 169 -17.93 1.96 3.39
N GLU A 170 -17.06 0.96 3.48
CA GLU A 170 -15.60 1.17 3.55
C GLU A 170 -15.06 1.57 2.17
N ALA A 171 -14.15 2.56 2.12
CA ALA A 171 -13.58 3.03 0.85
C ALA A 171 -12.90 1.89 0.05
N ASP A 172 -12.16 1.00 0.73
CA ASP A 172 -11.53 -0.18 0.10
C ASP A 172 -12.57 -1.12 -0.53
N LYS A 173 -13.69 -1.37 0.18
CA LYS A 173 -14.78 -2.22 -0.32
C LYS A 173 -15.45 -1.60 -1.54
N LEU A 174 -15.66 -0.28 -1.56
CA LEU A 174 -16.22 0.43 -2.71
C LEU A 174 -15.30 0.34 -3.93
N VAL A 175 -14.02 0.71 -3.77
CA VAL A 175 -13.06 0.68 -4.87
C VAL A 175 -12.91 -0.73 -5.43
N ARG A 176 -12.85 -1.74 -4.56
CA ARG A 176 -12.78 -3.15 -4.97
C ARG A 176 -13.95 -3.60 -5.83
N ALA A 177 -15.18 -3.24 -5.44
CA ALA A 177 -16.37 -3.58 -6.21
C ALA A 177 -16.37 -2.90 -7.59
N LEU A 178 -15.96 -1.63 -7.65
CA LEU A 178 -15.85 -0.89 -8.91
C LEU A 178 -14.73 -1.45 -9.83
N VAL A 179 -13.59 -1.83 -9.26
CA VAL A 179 -12.50 -2.50 -9.98
C VAL A 179 -12.96 -3.83 -10.55
N GLN A 180 -13.70 -4.63 -9.76
CA GLN A 180 -14.23 -5.92 -10.22
C GLN A 180 -15.12 -5.74 -11.46
N VAL A 181 -16.03 -4.77 -11.44
CA VAL A 181 -16.90 -4.45 -12.58
C VAL A 181 -16.10 -4.01 -13.79
N ALA A 182 -15.13 -3.11 -13.61
CA ALA A 182 -14.34 -2.60 -14.72
C ALA A 182 -13.46 -3.69 -15.36
N LEU A 183 -12.94 -4.63 -14.57
CA LEU A 183 -12.22 -5.80 -15.08
C LEU A 183 -13.17 -6.78 -15.78
N LEU A 184 -14.39 -6.98 -15.27
CA LEU A 184 -15.41 -7.83 -15.91
C LEU A 184 -15.80 -7.24 -17.26
N ASP A 185 -16.05 -5.94 -17.31
CA ASP A 185 -16.41 -5.23 -18.53
C ASP A 185 -15.29 -5.32 -19.58
N LEU A 186 -14.02 -5.18 -19.15
CA LEU A 186 -12.87 -5.37 -20.04
C LEU A 186 -12.75 -6.82 -20.57
N ALA A 187 -13.05 -7.82 -19.74
CA ALA A 187 -13.02 -9.21 -20.15
C ALA A 187 -14.20 -9.59 -21.07
N ASN A 188 -15.39 -9.04 -20.81
CA ASN A 188 -16.64 -9.34 -21.52
C ASN A 188 -16.84 -8.49 -22.80
N GLN A 189 -15.82 -7.79 -23.30
CA GLN A 189 -15.92 -7.04 -24.57
C GLN A 189 -16.24 -7.96 -25.76
N LYS A 190 -15.85 -9.24 -25.69
CA LYS A 190 -16.27 -10.25 -26.66
C LYS A 190 -17.60 -10.87 -26.23
N ARG A 191 -18.51 -11.04 -27.19
CA ARG A 191 -19.79 -11.74 -26.93
C ARG A 191 -19.51 -13.20 -26.61
N GLN A 192 -20.01 -13.66 -25.47
CA GLN A 192 -19.74 -15.02 -25.00
C GLN A 192 -20.90 -15.63 -24.21
N MET A 193 -20.96 -16.96 -24.29
CA MET A 193 -22.01 -17.76 -23.69
C MET A 193 -21.80 -18.00 -22.18
N ARG A 194 -20.58 -17.82 -21.67
CA ARG A 194 -20.16 -18.17 -20.30
C ARG A 194 -19.91 -16.95 -19.43
N ASP A 195 -20.13 -17.13 -18.13
CA ASP A 195 -19.75 -16.14 -17.13
C ASP A 195 -18.24 -16.14 -16.95
N THR A 196 -17.66 -14.94 -16.85
CA THR A 196 -16.22 -14.78 -16.66
C THR A 196 -15.90 -14.62 -15.18
N GLU A 197 -15.03 -15.49 -14.66
CA GLU A 197 -14.52 -15.36 -13.30
C GLU A 197 -13.17 -14.63 -13.28
N ILE A 198 -13.07 -13.64 -12.40
CA ILE A 198 -11.84 -12.87 -12.22
C ILE A 198 -11.15 -13.34 -10.95
N PRO A 199 -9.83 -13.63 -11.00
CA PRO A 199 -9.09 -14.00 -9.80
C PRO A 199 -9.18 -12.91 -8.73
N LEU A 200 -9.41 -13.33 -7.48
CA LEU A 200 -9.55 -12.38 -6.37
C LEU A 200 -8.28 -11.54 -6.18
N TRP A 201 -7.11 -12.15 -6.28
CA TRP A 201 -5.83 -11.45 -6.17
C TRP A 201 -5.67 -10.34 -7.21
N LEU A 202 -6.26 -10.50 -8.40
CA LEU A 202 -6.20 -9.49 -9.46
C LEU A 202 -7.07 -8.28 -9.10
N THR A 203 -8.31 -8.54 -8.67
CA THR A 203 -9.24 -7.50 -8.22
C THR A 203 -8.67 -6.74 -7.02
N VAL A 204 -8.17 -7.47 -6.03
CA VAL A 204 -7.59 -6.88 -4.81
C VAL A 204 -6.29 -6.15 -5.10
N GLY A 205 -5.42 -6.72 -5.94
CA GLY A 205 -4.17 -6.09 -6.34
C GLY A 205 -4.42 -4.74 -7.01
N PHE A 206 -5.35 -4.66 -7.97
CA PHE A 206 -5.68 -3.40 -8.62
C PHE A 206 -6.28 -2.41 -7.63
N THR A 207 -7.14 -2.88 -6.72
CA THR A 207 -7.68 -2.04 -5.63
C THR A 207 -6.56 -1.38 -4.83
N GLN A 208 -5.57 -2.15 -4.37
CA GLN A 208 -4.47 -1.61 -3.57
C GLN A 208 -3.55 -0.69 -4.37
N VAL A 209 -3.25 -1.04 -5.63
CA VAL A 209 -2.47 -0.18 -6.54
C VAL A 209 -3.15 1.18 -6.78
N LEU A 210 -4.47 1.18 -6.88
CA LEU A 210 -5.27 2.39 -7.07
C LEU A 210 -5.37 3.22 -5.78
N LEU A 211 -5.61 2.59 -4.63
CA LEU A 211 -5.65 3.27 -3.34
C LEU A 211 -4.28 3.83 -2.90
N ALA A 212 -3.19 3.22 -3.36
CA ALA A 212 -1.84 3.72 -3.14
C ALA A 212 -1.49 4.93 -4.02
N GLN A 213 -2.32 5.30 -5.01
CA GLN A 213 -2.05 6.46 -5.85
C GLN A 213 -2.46 7.77 -5.19
N PRO A 214 -1.59 8.79 -5.20
CA PRO A 214 -1.92 10.09 -4.66
C PRO A 214 -2.98 10.84 -5.48
N ASP A 215 -3.10 10.52 -6.77
CA ASP A 215 -3.96 11.21 -7.73
C ASP A 215 -5.39 10.67 -7.76
N LEU A 216 -5.63 9.48 -7.17
CA LEU A 216 -6.97 8.92 -7.07
C LEU A 216 -7.74 9.62 -5.95
N VAL A 217 -8.35 10.75 -6.29
CA VAL A 217 -9.21 11.47 -5.37
C VAL A 217 -10.62 10.88 -5.42
N LEU A 218 -11.02 10.17 -4.37
CA LEU A 218 -12.40 9.71 -4.18
C LEU A 218 -13.26 10.91 -3.76
N VAL A 219 -14.39 11.14 -4.43
CA VAL A 219 -15.34 12.17 -4.01
C VAL A 219 -16.20 11.56 -2.91
N ILE A 220 -16.04 12.05 -1.68
CA ILE A 220 -16.62 11.46 -0.48
C ILE A 220 -17.28 12.56 0.36
N GLU A 221 -18.51 12.33 0.82
CA GLU A 221 -19.05 13.09 1.95
C GLU A 221 -18.37 12.60 3.23
N SER A 222 -17.51 13.45 3.81
CA SER A 222 -16.92 13.17 5.12
C SER A 222 -18.02 12.96 6.17
N PRO A 223 -17.76 12.12 7.20
CA PRO A 223 -18.65 12.05 8.35
C PRO A 223 -18.92 13.46 8.90
N GLN A 224 -20.18 13.83 9.02
CA GLN A 224 -20.58 14.99 9.82
C GLN A 224 -20.18 14.71 11.27
N GLN A 225 -19.10 15.33 11.75
CA GLN A 225 -18.83 15.41 13.18
C GLN A 225 -19.55 16.63 13.74
N GLY A 226 -20.54 16.40 14.61
CA GLY A 226 -21.20 17.46 15.39
C GLY A 226 -22.12 18.40 14.60
N GLY A 227 -22.77 17.94 13.53
CA GLY A 227 -23.77 18.73 12.79
C GLY A 227 -23.20 19.86 11.92
N ARG A 228 -21.88 20.02 11.85
CA ARG A 228 -21.21 20.85 10.85
C ARG A 228 -20.74 19.97 9.69
N SER A 229 -21.18 20.30 8.48
CA SER A 229 -20.63 19.74 7.25
C SER A 229 -19.16 20.15 7.17
N VAL A 230 -18.26 19.21 7.44
CA VAL A 230 -16.83 19.40 7.20
C VAL A 230 -16.67 19.36 5.68
N ALA A 231 -16.11 20.43 5.11
CA ALA A 231 -15.90 20.59 3.68
C ALA A 231 -15.29 19.32 3.07
N THR A 232 -15.78 18.92 1.89
CA THR A 232 -15.26 17.80 1.09
C THR A 232 -13.73 17.86 1.02
N VAL A 233 -13.06 17.04 1.82
CA VAL A 233 -11.60 17.04 1.84
C VAL A 233 -11.13 16.23 0.64
N PHE A 234 -10.70 16.92 -0.41
CA PHE A 234 -9.90 16.33 -1.47
C PHE A 234 -8.55 15.91 -0.85
N VAL A 235 -8.40 14.63 -0.49
CA VAL A 235 -7.11 14.10 -0.02
C VAL A 235 -6.19 13.97 -1.23
N ARG A 236 -5.62 15.09 -1.67
CA ARG A 236 -4.56 15.12 -2.67
C ARG A 236 -3.24 14.92 -1.92
N LYS A 237 -2.67 13.71 -1.99
CA LYS A 237 -1.36 13.39 -1.42
C LYS A 237 -0.27 13.97 -2.32
N GLU A 238 0.03 15.26 -2.22
CA GLU A 238 1.17 15.84 -2.94
C GLU A 238 2.49 15.37 -2.32
N ILE A 239 3.07 14.28 -2.84
CA ILE A 239 4.40 13.83 -2.44
C ILE A 239 5.23 13.58 -3.71
N ARG A 240 6.31 14.37 -3.88
CA ARG A 240 7.17 14.43 -5.09
C ARG A 240 8.02 13.18 -5.38
N ARG A 241 7.74 12.04 -4.73
CA ARG A 241 8.27 10.68 -4.99
C ARG A 241 7.49 9.71 -4.09
N HIS A 242 6.28 9.32 -4.51
CA HIS A 242 5.46 8.40 -3.72
C HIS A 242 5.92 6.96 -3.97
N ASP A 243 6.46 6.31 -2.93
CA ASP A 243 6.68 4.87 -2.95
C ASP A 243 5.36 4.15 -2.67
N THR A 244 4.74 3.61 -3.71
CA THR A 244 3.47 2.87 -3.65
C THR A 244 3.58 1.59 -2.82
N LEU A 245 4.78 1.02 -2.69
CA LEU A 245 5.02 -0.22 -1.95
C LEU A 245 5.48 0.02 -0.50
N ALA A 246 5.56 1.26 -0.02
CA ALA A 246 6.05 1.57 1.32
C ALA A 246 5.25 0.83 2.41
N GLY A 247 3.92 0.87 2.32
CA GLY A 247 3.03 0.17 3.27
C GLY A 247 3.13 -1.35 3.18
N VAL A 248 3.30 -1.89 1.96
CA VAL A 248 3.49 -3.33 1.72
C VAL A 248 4.80 -3.81 2.34
N ARG A 249 5.88 -3.06 2.16
CA ARG A 249 7.19 -3.35 2.75
C ARG A 249 7.15 -3.35 4.27
N ALA A 250 6.54 -2.31 4.86
CA ALA A 250 6.41 -2.23 6.31
C ALA A 250 5.67 -3.44 6.89
N ARG A 251 4.63 -3.91 6.19
CA ARG A 251 3.82 -5.05 6.62
C ARG A 251 4.53 -6.39 6.46
N LEU A 252 5.13 -6.66 5.31
CA LEU A 252 5.76 -7.94 4.98
C LEU A 252 7.16 -8.13 5.62
N ARG A 253 7.76 -7.09 6.22
CA ARG A 253 9.00 -7.23 7.02
C ARG A 253 8.79 -7.97 8.34
N GLY A 254 7.61 -7.84 8.96
CA GLY A 254 7.33 -8.40 10.28
C GLY A 254 6.42 -9.64 10.27
N ARG A 255 5.99 -10.10 9.09
CA ARG A 255 5.01 -11.19 8.93
C ARG A 255 5.38 -12.10 7.78
N ARG A 256 5.04 -13.39 7.87
CA ARG A 256 5.16 -14.33 6.75
C ARG A 256 4.28 -13.84 5.59
N ALA A 257 4.87 -13.67 4.42
CA ALA A 257 4.13 -13.45 3.19
C ALA A 257 3.46 -14.76 2.74
N PHE A 258 2.32 -14.66 2.07
CA PHE A 258 1.66 -15.83 1.51
C PHE A 258 2.40 -16.36 0.28
N ASP A 259 2.38 -17.67 0.12
CA ASP A 259 2.88 -18.36 -1.06
C ASP A 259 1.98 -18.05 -2.27
N PHE A 260 2.47 -18.27 -3.48
CA PHE A 260 1.71 -17.93 -4.67
C PHE A 260 0.44 -18.79 -4.77
N SER A 261 0.54 -20.08 -4.45
CA SER A 261 -0.62 -20.98 -4.33
C SER A 261 -1.68 -20.48 -3.32
N GLU A 262 -1.27 -19.98 -2.15
CA GLU A 262 -2.16 -19.42 -1.12
C GLU A 262 -2.86 -18.14 -1.59
N ILE A 263 -2.22 -17.36 -2.47
CA ILE A 263 -2.78 -16.14 -3.08
C ILE A 263 -3.71 -16.48 -4.25
N ALA A 264 -3.32 -17.45 -5.07
CA ALA A 264 -4.06 -17.94 -6.22
C ALA A 264 -5.40 -18.58 -5.81
N MET A 265 -5.41 -19.30 -4.69
CA MET A 265 -6.59 -19.95 -4.12
C MET A 265 -6.70 -19.66 -2.62
N PRO A 266 -7.25 -18.50 -2.24
CA PRO A 266 -7.33 -18.12 -0.84
C PRO A 266 -8.38 -18.94 -0.08
N SER A 267 -8.01 -19.43 1.10
CA SER A 267 -8.94 -20.06 2.04
C SER A 267 -9.76 -19.01 2.80
N PRO A 268 -10.92 -19.37 3.39
CA PRO A 268 -11.68 -18.46 4.27
C PRO A 268 -10.88 -17.95 5.48
N ALA A 269 -9.77 -18.58 5.85
CA ALA A 269 -8.87 -18.11 6.91
C ALA A 269 -7.95 -16.98 6.42
N HIS A 270 -7.60 -16.94 5.14
CA HIS A 270 -6.83 -15.86 4.53
C HIS A 270 -7.67 -14.58 4.39
N LEU A 271 -9.00 -14.72 4.33
CA LEU A 271 -9.93 -13.61 4.08
C LEU A 271 -10.49 -12.95 5.35
N ARG A 272 -9.85 -13.14 6.51
CA ARG A 272 -10.33 -12.62 7.81
C ARG A 272 -9.25 -11.84 8.56
N GLY A 273 -9.67 -10.78 9.25
CA GLY A 273 -8.84 -10.03 10.19
C GLY A 273 -7.53 -9.50 9.60
N GLU A 274 -6.41 -9.74 10.29
CA GLU A 274 -5.09 -9.33 9.83
C GLU A 274 -4.60 -10.09 8.58
N ASN A 275 -5.03 -11.35 8.40
CA ASN A 275 -4.67 -12.13 7.21
C ASN A 275 -5.24 -11.50 5.93
N TRP A 276 -6.41 -10.86 6.01
CA TRP A 276 -6.98 -10.12 4.88
C TRP A 276 -6.07 -8.98 4.43
N ARG A 277 -5.49 -8.25 5.38
CA ARG A 277 -4.54 -7.17 5.10
C ARG A 277 -3.21 -7.71 4.56
N ASP A 278 -2.78 -8.88 5.01
CA ASP A 278 -1.60 -9.58 4.45
C ASP A 278 -1.86 -10.02 3.01
N PHE A 279 -3.07 -10.54 2.72
CA PHE A 279 -3.50 -10.92 1.38
C PHE A 279 -3.57 -9.70 0.44
N GLN A 280 -4.10 -8.58 0.93
CA GLN A 280 -4.10 -7.29 0.20
C GLN A 280 -2.67 -6.85 -0.14
N ALA A 281 -1.75 -6.91 0.83
CA ALA A 281 -0.36 -6.52 0.63
C ALA A 281 0.37 -7.43 -0.39
N CYS A 282 0.15 -8.75 -0.30
CA CYS A 282 0.71 -9.71 -1.25
C CYS A 282 0.13 -9.50 -2.66
N SER A 283 -1.19 -9.31 -2.78
CA SER A 283 -1.86 -9.05 -4.06
C SER A 283 -1.38 -7.75 -4.72
N HIS A 284 -1.14 -6.70 -3.92
CA HIS A 284 -0.57 -5.44 -4.39
C HIS A 284 0.82 -5.68 -4.99
N LEU A 285 1.72 -6.33 -4.25
CA LEU A 285 3.07 -6.62 -4.72
C LEU A 285 3.06 -7.48 -5.99
N LEU A 286 2.25 -8.55 -5.99
CA LEU A 286 2.14 -9.46 -7.13
C LEU A 286 1.77 -8.70 -8.39
N LEU A 287 0.73 -7.87 -8.32
CA LEU A 287 0.28 -7.08 -9.46
C LEU A 287 1.34 -6.06 -9.90
N ASP A 288 1.94 -5.33 -8.96
CA ASP A 288 2.97 -4.34 -9.29
C ASP A 288 4.15 -4.97 -10.02
N ARG A 289 4.58 -6.16 -9.58
CA ARG A 289 5.68 -6.91 -10.18
C ARG A 289 5.32 -7.48 -11.55
N LEU A 290 4.11 -8.02 -11.73
CA LEU A 290 3.63 -8.48 -13.04
C LEU A 290 3.53 -7.33 -14.05
N LEU A 291 3.10 -6.14 -13.61
CA LEU A 291 3.04 -4.95 -14.47
C LEU A 291 4.43 -4.40 -14.82
N ALA A 292 5.44 -4.65 -13.98
CA ALA A 292 6.82 -4.21 -14.18
C ALA A 292 7.67 -5.10 -15.11
N VAL A 293 7.20 -6.31 -15.42
CA VAL A 293 7.83 -7.20 -16.42
C VAL A 293 7.82 -6.54 -17.81
N PRO A 294 8.77 -6.84 -18.72
CA PRO A 294 8.73 -6.35 -20.09
C PRO A 294 7.38 -6.60 -20.77
N ALA A 295 6.78 -5.53 -21.31
CA ALA A 295 5.43 -5.51 -21.86
C ALA A 295 4.32 -5.97 -20.87
N GLY A 296 4.56 -5.88 -19.56
CA GLY A 296 3.68 -6.39 -18.51
C GLY A 296 2.26 -5.82 -18.55
N ARG A 297 2.11 -4.53 -18.90
CA ARG A 297 0.79 -3.91 -19.11
C ARG A 297 0.01 -4.55 -20.25
N ALA A 298 0.62 -4.70 -21.42
CA ALA A 298 0.00 -5.33 -22.58
C ALA A 298 -0.31 -6.81 -22.32
N ARG A 299 0.58 -7.52 -21.63
CA ARG A 299 0.36 -8.89 -21.17
C ARG A 299 -0.83 -8.97 -20.21
N MET A 300 -0.93 -8.09 -19.22
CA MET A 300 -2.07 -8.05 -18.31
C MET A 300 -3.39 -7.79 -19.04
N GLN A 301 -3.41 -6.86 -20.00
CA GLN A 301 -4.60 -6.63 -20.84
C GLN A 301 -5.00 -7.90 -21.62
N ASN A 302 -4.04 -8.56 -22.26
CA ASN A 302 -4.28 -9.77 -23.04
C ASN A 302 -4.78 -10.92 -22.16
N MET A 303 -4.22 -11.07 -20.96
CA MET A 303 -4.69 -12.06 -19.99
C MET A 303 -6.16 -11.82 -19.65
N ILE A 304 -6.55 -10.59 -19.31
CA ILE A 304 -7.95 -10.25 -18.95
C ILE A 304 -8.89 -10.54 -20.13
N ARG A 305 -8.49 -10.18 -21.36
CA ARG A 305 -9.28 -10.44 -22.58
C ARG A 305 -9.38 -11.92 -22.97
N GLN A 306 -8.45 -12.75 -22.51
CA GLN A 306 -8.44 -14.20 -22.73
C GLN A 306 -9.06 -14.98 -21.57
N LEU A 307 -9.43 -14.35 -20.46
CA LEU A 307 -10.11 -15.03 -19.35
C LEU A 307 -11.35 -15.81 -19.79
N PRO A 308 -12.23 -15.25 -20.64
CA PRO A 308 -13.44 -15.97 -20.98
C PRO A 308 -13.26 -17.13 -21.94
N ASP A 309 -12.18 -17.11 -22.72
CA ASP A 309 -11.85 -18.13 -23.70
C ASP A 309 -11.39 -19.43 -23.02
N ASN A 310 -11.01 -19.37 -21.73
CA ASN A 310 -10.49 -20.51 -20.96
C ASN A 310 -11.34 -20.82 -19.72
N LEU A 311 -11.41 -22.10 -19.34
CA LEU A 311 -12.12 -22.55 -18.12
C LEU A 311 -11.41 -22.15 -16.82
N ASN A 312 -10.10 -21.88 -16.90
CA ASN A 312 -9.26 -21.54 -15.75
C ASN A 312 -8.39 -20.34 -16.11
N TRP A 313 -8.38 -19.33 -15.25
CA TRP A 313 -7.55 -18.14 -15.39
C TRP A 313 -6.05 -18.46 -15.48
N GLN A 314 -5.61 -19.57 -14.87
CA GLN A 314 -4.21 -20.03 -14.91
C GLN A 314 -3.77 -20.35 -16.35
N THR A 315 -4.67 -20.90 -17.17
CA THR A 315 -4.39 -21.18 -18.58
C THR A 315 -4.20 -19.87 -19.34
N SER A 316 -5.09 -18.88 -19.14
CA SER A 316 -4.91 -17.55 -19.75
C SER A 316 -3.64 -16.85 -19.27
N PHE A 317 -3.27 -17.03 -17.99
CA PHE A 317 -2.03 -16.49 -17.44
C PHE A 317 -0.80 -17.10 -18.10
N LEU A 318 -0.68 -18.43 -18.14
CA LEU A 318 0.48 -19.11 -18.72
C LEU A 318 0.58 -18.87 -20.23
N ASN A 319 -0.55 -18.79 -20.95
CA ASN A 319 -0.53 -18.48 -22.38
C ASN A 319 0.11 -17.11 -22.66
N VAL A 320 -0.16 -16.12 -21.80
CA VAL A 320 0.31 -14.74 -22.00
C VAL A 320 1.69 -14.49 -21.41
N TYR A 321 2.07 -15.20 -20.34
CA TYR A 321 3.36 -15.06 -19.67
C TYR A 321 4.33 -16.22 -19.96
N ARG A 322 4.06 -17.05 -20.98
CA ARG A 322 4.83 -18.26 -21.30
C ARG A 322 6.34 -18.04 -21.42
N ASP A 323 6.73 -16.89 -21.96
CA ASP A 323 8.13 -16.51 -22.14
C ASP A 323 8.88 -16.34 -20.80
N PHE A 324 8.16 -16.05 -19.70
CA PHE A 324 8.70 -15.87 -18.36
C PHE A 324 8.43 -17.07 -17.46
N PHE A 325 7.28 -17.72 -17.64
CA PHE A 325 6.80 -18.79 -16.79
C PHE A 325 6.40 -19.99 -17.64
N ALA A 326 7.20 -21.06 -17.59
CA ALA A 326 6.89 -22.30 -18.29
C ALA A 326 5.70 -23.04 -17.68
N ASP A 327 5.61 -23.02 -16.34
CA ASP A 327 4.55 -23.64 -15.55
C ASP A 327 4.28 -22.82 -14.27
N MET A 328 3.28 -23.25 -13.50
CA MET A 328 2.92 -22.59 -12.22
C MET A 328 4.01 -22.74 -11.15
N LEU A 329 4.86 -23.77 -11.22
CA LEU A 329 5.95 -23.98 -10.27
C LEU A 329 7.04 -22.91 -10.45
N VAL A 330 7.33 -22.51 -11.70
CA VAL A 330 8.25 -21.40 -11.99
C VAL A 330 7.67 -20.09 -11.46
N VAL A 331 6.35 -19.89 -11.52
CA VAL A 331 5.68 -18.72 -10.92
C VAL A 331 5.87 -18.70 -9.39
N GLU A 332 5.67 -19.84 -8.73
CA GLU A 332 5.88 -19.99 -7.27
C GLU A 332 7.33 -19.66 -6.88
N LYS A 333 8.31 -20.19 -7.61
CA LYS A 333 9.74 -19.89 -7.39
C LYS A 333 10.04 -18.41 -7.59
N TRP A 334 9.56 -17.82 -8.68
CA TRP A 334 9.72 -16.40 -8.95
C TRP A 334 9.07 -15.53 -7.86
N TRP A 335 7.91 -15.93 -7.36
CA TRP A 335 7.21 -15.24 -6.29
C TRP A 335 8.00 -15.30 -4.98
N ALA A 336 8.51 -16.47 -4.59
CA ALA A 336 9.36 -16.61 -3.41
C ALA A 336 10.60 -15.69 -3.48
N VAL A 337 11.28 -15.65 -4.64
CA VAL A 337 12.39 -14.72 -4.87
C VAL A 337 11.93 -13.26 -4.79
N THR A 338 10.75 -12.94 -5.32
CA THR A 338 10.18 -11.59 -5.28
C THR A 338 9.90 -11.12 -3.86
N ILE A 339 9.39 -12.01 -3.00
CA ILE A 339 9.19 -11.74 -1.57
C ILE A 339 10.53 -11.48 -0.88
N VAL A 340 11.52 -12.36 -1.08
CA VAL A 340 12.87 -12.20 -0.52
C VAL A 340 13.54 -10.93 -1.03
N GLN A 341 13.34 -10.58 -2.30
CA GLN A 341 13.80 -9.30 -2.83
C GLN A 341 13.05 -8.15 -2.16
N LEU A 342 11.73 -8.18 -1.99
CA LEU A 342 11.04 -7.05 -1.35
C LEU A 342 11.47 -6.85 0.12
N THR A 343 11.59 -7.94 0.88
CA THR A 343 12.00 -7.90 2.29
C THR A 343 13.50 -7.63 2.42
N GLY A 344 14.32 -8.25 1.55
CA GLY A 344 15.78 -8.20 1.53
C GLY A 344 16.43 -7.08 0.71
N GLN A 345 15.73 -6.41 -0.21
CA GLN A 345 16.26 -5.25 -0.99
C GLN A 345 16.54 -4.04 -0.09
N ASN A 346 16.15 -4.06 1.19
CA ASN A 346 16.65 -3.09 2.16
C ASN A 346 18.10 -3.37 2.59
N GLN A 347 18.69 -4.54 2.36
CA GLN A 347 20.13 -4.69 2.48
C GLN A 347 20.91 -4.00 1.36
N TYR A 348 20.29 -3.65 0.22
CA TYR A 348 20.97 -2.90 -0.85
C TYR A 348 20.66 -1.40 -0.84
N GLN A 349 19.69 -0.96 -0.02
CA GLN A 349 19.25 0.44 0.06
C GLN A 349 19.31 1.03 1.47
N ASN A 350 19.45 0.19 2.50
CA ASN A 350 19.67 0.57 3.90
C ASN A 350 20.88 -0.20 4.45
N TRP A 351 22.07 -0.09 3.84
CA TRP A 351 23.26 -0.32 4.64
C TRP A 351 23.19 0.63 5.82
N THR A 352 23.34 0.11 7.03
CA THR A 352 23.66 0.98 8.15
C THR A 352 24.94 1.74 7.79
N LEU A 353 25.13 2.96 8.31
CA LEU A 353 26.33 3.75 8.02
C LEU A 353 27.62 2.93 8.25
N LEU A 354 27.62 2.07 9.28
CA LEU A 354 28.71 1.17 9.63
C LEU A 354 28.94 0.09 8.56
N GLU A 355 27.90 -0.64 8.15
CA GLU A 355 28.00 -1.65 7.08
C GLU A 355 28.41 -1.04 5.73
N ALA A 356 27.94 0.19 5.47
CA ALA A 356 28.28 0.92 4.25
C ALA A 356 29.77 1.28 4.24
N VAL A 357 30.31 1.73 5.38
CA VAL A 357 31.74 2.01 5.56
C VAL A 357 32.56 0.72 5.39
N GLU A 358 32.18 -0.38 6.03
CA GLU A 358 32.91 -1.66 5.92
C GLU A 358 32.94 -2.18 4.47
N LYS A 359 31.79 -2.15 3.77
CA LYS A 359 31.73 -2.54 2.36
C LYS A 359 32.47 -1.58 1.45
N PHE A 360 32.52 -0.30 1.80
CA PHE A 360 33.33 0.68 1.08
C PHE A 360 34.82 0.39 1.23
N GLU A 361 35.30 0.10 2.44
CA GLU A 361 36.69 -0.27 2.70
C GLU A 361 37.08 -1.55 1.95
N ASN A 362 36.24 -2.58 1.99
CA ASN A 362 36.46 -3.80 1.23
C ASN A 362 36.49 -3.55 -0.29
N LEU A 363 35.70 -2.60 -0.79
CA LEU A 363 35.74 -2.18 -2.18
C LEU A 363 37.04 -1.42 -2.52
N LEU A 364 37.65 -0.72 -1.58
CA LEU A 364 38.93 -0.05 -1.80
C LEU A 364 40.12 -1.02 -1.76
N LYS A 365 39.98 -2.19 -1.14
CA LYS A 365 41.03 -3.23 -1.14
C LYS A 365 41.17 -3.92 -2.51
N LEU A 366 42.39 -4.26 -2.87
CA LEU A 366 42.73 -5.04 -4.05
C LEU A 366 43.02 -6.50 -3.65
N PRO A 367 42.40 -7.50 -4.28
CA PRO A 367 42.81 -8.88 -4.10
C PRO A 367 44.18 -9.04 -4.78
N ALA A 368 45.21 -9.33 -3.99
CA ALA A 368 46.50 -9.74 -4.53
C ALA A 368 46.78 -11.18 -4.09
N GLU A 369 46.82 -12.09 -5.06
CA GLU A 369 47.51 -13.36 -4.85
C GLU A 369 49.02 -13.06 -4.84
N VAL A 370 49.64 -13.07 -3.67
CA VAL A 370 51.09 -12.94 -3.56
C VAL A 370 51.68 -14.35 -3.61
N ARG A 371 52.22 -14.72 -4.77
CA ARG A 371 53.08 -15.90 -4.89
C ARG A 371 54.46 -15.52 -4.35
N LEU A 372 54.79 -15.98 -3.15
CA LEU A 372 56.10 -15.73 -2.55
C LEU A 372 57.18 -16.67 -3.10
N ASN A 373 56.82 -17.84 -3.67
CA ASN A 373 57.69 -18.76 -4.43
C ASN A 373 56.83 -19.73 -5.28
N ASP A 374 57.39 -20.32 -6.35
CA ASP A 374 56.69 -21.25 -7.27
C ASP A 374 56.20 -22.56 -6.63
N ALA A 375 56.58 -22.84 -5.37
CA ALA A 375 56.28 -24.09 -4.68
C ALA A 375 55.26 -23.96 -3.53
N ASP A 376 54.81 -22.74 -3.18
CA ASP A 376 53.89 -22.54 -2.05
C ASP A 376 52.54 -21.95 -2.50
N SER A 377 51.46 -22.41 -1.84
CA SER A 377 50.10 -21.88 -2.04
C SER A 377 50.05 -20.36 -1.80
N PRO A 378 49.32 -19.60 -2.64
CA PRO A 378 49.27 -18.14 -2.52
C PRO A 378 48.61 -17.73 -1.21
N LEU A 379 49.30 -16.87 -0.45
CA LEU A 379 48.74 -16.17 0.69
C LEU A 379 47.91 -14.98 0.16
N GLU A 380 46.65 -14.89 0.56
CA GLU A 380 45.81 -13.71 0.31
C GLU A 380 46.37 -12.52 1.11
N ALA A 381 47.11 -11.63 0.45
CA ALA A 381 47.55 -10.38 1.05
C ALA A 381 46.65 -9.24 0.55
N GLU A 382 46.00 -8.52 1.47
CA GLU A 382 45.18 -7.36 1.13
C GLU A 382 46.10 -6.18 0.75
N VAL A 383 46.12 -5.79 -0.53
CA VAL A 383 46.93 -4.65 -1.02
C VAL A 383 46.06 -3.40 -1.14
N THR A 384 46.55 -2.27 -0.65
CA THR A 384 45.87 -0.97 -0.74
C THR A 384 46.06 -0.31 -2.11
N LEU A 385 45.14 0.60 -2.50
CA LEU A 385 45.26 1.37 -3.75
C LEU A 385 46.58 2.16 -3.82
N GLN A 386 47.04 2.70 -2.68
CA GLN A 386 48.30 3.44 -2.56
C GLN A 386 49.52 2.57 -2.84
N GLN A 387 49.53 1.33 -2.32
CA GLN A 387 50.60 0.36 -2.59
C GLN A 387 50.62 -0.07 -4.05
N ALA A 388 49.45 -0.30 -4.65
CA ALA A 388 49.37 -0.62 -6.08
C ALA A 388 49.86 0.54 -6.96
N ILE A 389 49.50 1.78 -6.63
CA ILE A 389 49.97 2.98 -7.35
C ILE A 389 51.50 3.13 -7.28
N ARG A 390 52.12 2.85 -6.13
CA ARG A 390 53.58 2.94 -5.94
C ARG A 390 54.37 1.78 -6.54
N GLY A 391 53.85 0.55 -6.48
CA GLY A 391 54.64 -0.66 -6.70
C GLY A 391 54.37 -1.41 -8.00
N TRP A 392 53.20 -1.27 -8.62
CA TRP A 392 52.82 -2.12 -9.76
C TRP A 392 53.24 -1.52 -11.12
N ASP A 393 53.37 -2.36 -12.14
CA ASP A 393 53.55 -1.90 -13.52
C ASP A 393 52.30 -1.16 -14.05
N PHE A 394 52.48 -0.16 -14.93
CA PHE A 394 51.35 0.65 -15.39
C PHE A 394 50.30 -0.11 -16.17
N ALA A 395 50.68 -1.12 -16.96
CA ALA A 395 49.70 -1.88 -17.74
C ALA A 395 48.71 -2.61 -16.81
N VAL A 396 49.21 -3.17 -15.72
CA VAL A 396 48.41 -3.81 -14.66
C VAL A 396 47.64 -2.76 -13.87
N GLN A 397 48.31 -1.66 -13.44
CA GLN A 397 47.65 -0.58 -12.72
C GLN A 397 46.47 0.00 -13.48
N LYS A 398 46.61 0.28 -14.77
CA LYS A 398 45.57 0.89 -15.60
C LYS A 398 44.32 0.01 -15.60
N LEU A 399 44.47 -1.28 -15.91
CA LEU A 399 43.35 -2.22 -15.96
C LEU A 399 42.64 -2.32 -14.60
N THR A 400 43.41 -2.50 -13.52
CA THR A 400 42.87 -2.66 -12.17
C THR A 400 42.19 -1.38 -11.65
N LEU A 401 42.77 -0.20 -11.90
CA LEU A 401 42.20 1.07 -11.47
C LEU A 401 40.94 1.44 -12.29
N GLU A 402 40.90 1.15 -13.59
CA GLU A 402 39.70 1.33 -14.42
C GLU A 402 38.55 0.42 -13.94
N GLN A 403 38.85 -0.84 -13.59
CA GLN A 403 37.88 -1.73 -12.97
C GLN A 403 37.36 -1.18 -11.64
N LYS A 404 38.25 -0.66 -10.77
CA LYS A 404 37.85 -0.04 -9.51
C LYS A 404 37.01 1.23 -9.68
N ILE A 405 37.33 2.07 -10.66
CA ILE A 405 36.52 3.25 -11.01
C ILE A 405 35.09 2.81 -11.40
N ASN A 406 34.95 1.74 -12.18
CA ASN A 406 33.64 1.20 -12.54
C ASN A 406 32.90 0.62 -11.33
N GLN A 407 33.59 -0.09 -10.44
CA GLN A 407 33.01 -0.58 -9.18
C GLN A 407 32.53 0.56 -8.28
N LEU A 408 33.30 1.66 -8.18
CA LEU A 408 32.92 2.87 -7.43
C LEU A 408 31.68 3.55 -8.04
N LEU A 409 31.58 3.61 -9.37
CA LEU A 409 30.40 4.13 -10.07
C LEU A 409 29.13 3.31 -9.80
N ILE A 410 29.26 1.99 -9.73
CA ILE A 410 28.15 1.09 -9.37
C ILE A 410 27.79 1.26 -7.88
N ALA A 411 28.81 1.35 -7.01
CA ALA A 411 28.61 1.55 -5.57
C ALA A 411 27.90 2.87 -5.26
N ARG A 412 28.16 3.94 -6.03
CA ARG A 412 27.47 5.23 -5.92
C ARG A 412 25.94 5.12 -5.98
N ILE A 413 25.40 4.14 -6.71
CA ILE A 413 23.95 3.92 -6.82
C ILE A 413 23.37 3.35 -5.51
N LYS A 414 24.20 2.65 -4.73
CA LYS A 414 23.82 1.88 -3.54
C LYS A 414 24.25 2.52 -2.21
N MET A 415 25.15 3.51 -2.25
CA MET A 415 25.73 4.13 -1.06
C MET A 415 24.81 5.16 -0.37
N PRO A 416 24.84 5.26 0.98
CA PRO A 416 24.19 6.33 1.73
C PRO A 416 24.67 7.72 1.30
N ARG A 417 23.82 8.74 1.43
CA ARG A 417 24.12 10.12 1.00
C ARG A 417 25.37 10.69 1.64
N GLU A 418 25.65 10.31 2.88
CA GLU A 418 26.81 10.76 3.67
C GLU A 418 28.15 10.27 3.10
N LEU A 419 28.16 9.10 2.44
CA LEU A 419 29.37 8.52 1.85
C LEU A 419 29.57 8.87 0.36
N LEU A 420 28.57 9.46 -0.30
CA LEU A 420 28.67 9.85 -1.72
C LEU A 420 29.83 10.82 -2.02
N PRO A 421 30.14 11.83 -1.18
CA PRO A 421 31.28 12.71 -1.41
C PRO A 421 32.60 11.92 -1.51
N PHE A 422 32.80 10.94 -0.63
CA PHE A 422 33.99 10.09 -0.60
C PHE A 422 34.10 9.24 -1.86
N VAL A 423 33.03 8.49 -2.22
CA VAL A 423 33.00 7.66 -3.43
C VAL A 423 33.36 8.48 -4.69
N ASN A 424 32.82 9.70 -4.78
CA ASN A 424 33.09 10.61 -5.90
C ASN A 424 34.53 11.15 -5.88
N GLU A 425 35.08 11.45 -4.70
CA GLU A 425 36.46 11.92 -4.54
C GLU A 425 37.47 10.83 -4.91
N TYR A 426 37.33 9.60 -4.42
CA TYR A 426 38.19 8.47 -4.85
C TYR A 426 38.10 8.25 -6.37
N GLY A 427 36.90 8.22 -6.92
CA GLY A 427 36.70 8.04 -8.36
C GLY A 427 37.42 9.12 -9.18
N ARG A 428 37.34 10.39 -8.76
CA ARG A 428 38.04 11.51 -9.41
C ARG A 428 39.55 11.41 -9.28
N ILE A 429 40.09 11.07 -8.11
CA ILE A 429 41.53 10.94 -7.89
C ILE A 429 42.10 9.84 -8.79
N LEU A 430 41.45 8.67 -8.84
CA LEU A 430 41.89 7.55 -9.68
C LEU A 430 41.80 7.88 -11.17
N GLN A 431 40.70 8.50 -11.63
CA GLN A 431 40.55 8.93 -13.02
C GLN A 431 41.62 9.94 -13.43
N ASN A 432 41.90 10.94 -12.58
CA ASN A 432 42.92 11.94 -12.83
C ASN A 432 44.31 11.29 -12.91
N TYR A 433 44.66 10.41 -11.97
CA TYR A 433 45.94 9.70 -11.99
C TYR A 433 46.13 8.87 -13.26
N VAL A 434 45.15 8.02 -13.63
CA VAL A 434 45.24 7.19 -14.84
C VAL A 434 45.38 8.06 -16.09
N SER A 435 44.59 9.14 -16.20
CA SER A 435 44.64 10.04 -17.36
C SER A 435 45.97 10.78 -17.50
N VAL A 436 46.54 11.28 -16.39
CA VAL A 436 47.83 11.99 -16.39
C VAL A 436 48.97 11.01 -16.67
N ARG A 437 48.97 9.83 -16.04
CA ARG A 437 50.02 8.83 -16.26
C ARG A 437 50.00 8.28 -17.69
N GLN A 438 48.83 8.07 -18.29
CA GLN A 438 48.70 7.69 -19.69
C GLN A 438 49.28 8.74 -20.64
N ARG A 439 49.12 10.04 -20.33
CA ARG A 439 49.75 11.14 -21.11
C ARG A 439 51.28 11.15 -21.00
N ILE A 440 51.83 10.80 -19.85
CA ILE A 440 53.29 10.73 -19.62
C ILE A 440 53.90 9.52 -20.33
N GLU A 441 53.19 8.40 -20.41
CA GLU A 441 53.63 7.22 -21.14
C GLU A 441 53.55 7.39 -22.65
N SER A 442 52.46 7.97 -23.14
CA SER A 442 52.28 8.26 -24.57
C SER A 442 53.09 9.47 -25.08
N PHE A 443 53.81 10.16 -24.19
CA PHE A 443 54.64 11.31 -24.54
C PHE A 443 55.82 10.92 -25.41
N LYS A 444 55.82 11.39 -26.66
CA LYS A 444 56.97 11.30 -27.57
C LYS A 444 57.75 12.62 -27.53
N PRO A 445 58.97 12.65 -26.96
CA PRO A 445 59.72 13.89 -26.84
C PRO A 445 60.11 14.44 -28.22
N ARG A 446 59.83 15.73 -28.46
CA ARG A 446 60.44 16.49 -29.57
C ARG A 446 61.80 17.02 -29.12
N ARG A 447 62.70 17.27 -30.08
CA ARG A 447 64.07 17.74 -29.83
C ARG A 447 64.06 18.94 -28.87
N GLY A 448 64.68 18.80 -27.69
CA GLY A 448 64.76 19.83 -26.64
C GLY A 448 63.68 19.79 -25.55
N GLN A 449 62.67 18.90 -25.64
CA GLN A 449 61.66 18.76 -24.57
C GLN A 449 62.04 17.66 -23.57
N ALA A 450 62.08 18.02 -22.29
CA ALA A 450 62.24 17.08 -21.19
C ALA A 450 60.93 16.29 -20.95
N ARG A 451 61.05 14.99 -20.69
CA ARG A 451 59.90 14.14 -20.33
C ARG A 451 59.34 14.58 -18.96
N PRO A 452 58.00 14.63 -18.79
CA PRO A 452 57.41 14.92 -17.49
C PRO A 452 57.85 13.90 -16.43
N ARG A 453 58.13 14.36 -15.21
CA ARG A 453 58.56 13.49 -14.10
C ARG A 453 57.36 12.73 -13.52
N LEU A 454 57.50 11.41 -13.37
CA LEU A 454 56.45 10.52 -12.86
C LEU A 454 56.28 10.60 -11.33
N ALA A 455 57.38 10.69 -10.59
CA ALA A 455 57.40 10.73 -9.12
C ALA A 455 56.40 11.73 -8.50
N PRO A 456 56.35 13.02 -8.91
CA PRO A 456 55.42 13.98 -8.31
C PRO A 456 53.94 13.65 -8.57
N VAL A 457 53.62 12.94 -9.65
CA VAL A 457 52.24 12.54 -9.98
C VAL A 457 51.79 11.38 -9.09
N VAL A 458 52.70 10.42 -8.84
CA VAL A 458 52.47 9.29 -7.93
C VAL A 458 52.33 9.80 -6.50
N ASP A 459 53.24 10.66 -6.05
CA ASP A 459 53.23 11.21 -4.69
C ASP A 459 51.99 12.06 -4.42
N GLU A 460 51.56 12.89 -5.38
CA GLU A 460 50.35 13.68 -5.23
C GLU A 460 49.08 12.81 -5.20
N ALA A 461 48.98 11.79 -6.05
CA ALA A 461 47.83 10.88 -6.06
C ALA A 461 47.72 10.12 -4.72
N VAL A 462 48.84 9.63 -4.19
CA VAL A 462 48.85 8.95 -2.89
C VAL A 462 48.51 9.92 -1.76
N ARG A 463 49.06 11.14 -1.76
CA ARG A 463 48.74 12.16 -0.75
C ARG A 463 47.25 12.49 -0.71
N GLN A 464 46.61 12.60 -1.88
CA GLN A 464 45.17 12.85 -1.98
C GLN A 464 44.35 11.67 -1.44
N LEU A 465 44.74 10.42 -1.76
CA LEU A 465 44.07 9.22 -1.22
C LEU A 465 44.19 9.15 0.31
N ASP A 466 45.39 9.39 0.87
CA ASP A 466 45.62 9.37 2.32
C ASP A 466 44.80 10.43 3.06
N LEU A 467 44.56 11.59 2.42
CA LEU A 467 43.72 12.66 2.99
C LEU A 467 42.23 12.28 3.01
N VAL A 468 41.76 11.52 2.01
CA VAL A 468 40.39 10.99 1.99
C VAL A 468 40.24 9.87 3.03
N ASP A 469 41.22 8.96 3.14
CA ASP A 469 41.24 7.89 4.16
C ASP A 469 41.12 8.46 5.58
N ARG A 470 41.88 9.50 5.91
CA ARG A 470 41.83 10.16 7.24
C ARG A 470 40.45 10.71 7.58
N ARG A 471 39.72 11.25 6.58
CA ARG A 471 38.37 11.76 6.78
C ARG A 471 37.33 10.63 6.87
N LEU A 472 37.57 9.50 6.20
CA LEU A 472 36.73 8.31 6.29
C LEU A 472 36.71 7.71 7.70
N VAL A 473 37.85 7.75 8.41
CA VAL A 473 37.99 7.23 9.78
C VAL A 473 37.03 7.89 10.78
N LEU A 474 36.61 9.13 10.54
CA LEU A 474 35.66 9.86 11.39
C LEU A 474 34.24 9.25 11.40
N PHE A 475 33.92 8.37 10.46
CA PHE A 475 32.64 7.66 10.39
C PHE A 475 32.67 6.30 11.10
N LYS A 476 33.77 5.96 11.77
CA LYS A 476 33.90 4.74 12.58
C LYS A 476 33.42 4.98 14.02
N PRO A 477 32.70 4.04 14.65
CA PRO A 477 32.62 4.02 16.11
C PRO A 477 34.01 3.69 16.70
N GLU A 478 34.34 4.27 17.85
CA GLU A 478 35.56 3.91 18.57
C GLU A 478 35.62 2.38 18.75
N PRO A 479 36.77 1.74 18.47
CA PRO A 479 36.91 0.33 18.72
C PRO A 479 36.62 0.11 20.20
N LYS A 480 35.65 -0.75 20.52
CA LYS A 480 35.52 -1.29 21.88
C LYS A 480 36.84 -1.98 22.19
N THR A 481 37.71 -1.29 22.92
CA THR A 481 38.87 -1.88 23.57
C THR A 481 38.34 -3.08 24.33
N SER A 482 38.72 -4.27 23.86
CA SER A 482 38.63 -5.49 24.65
C SER A 482 39.37 -5.21 25.96
N GLN A 483 38.62 -4.96 27.03
CA GLN A 483 39.17 -4.99 28.38
C GLN A 483 39.87 -6.34 28.57
N PRO A 484 41.14 -6.37 29.00
CA PRO A 484 41.78 -7.62 29.39
C PRO A 484 40.95 -8.26 30.49
N ALA A 485 40.62 -9.54 30.32
CA ALA A 485 39.95 -10.33 31.35
C ALA A 485 40.74 -10.21 32.68
N PRO A 486 40.06 -10.00 33.82
CA PRO A 486 40.73 -9.96 35.11
C PRO A 486 41.38 -11.33 35.38
N ALA A 487 42.69 -11.30 35.66
CA ALA A 487 43.47 -12.47 36.02
C ALA A 487 42.85 -13.17 37.23
N THR A 488 42.42 -14.41 37.04
CA THR A 488 42.03 -15.32 38.10
C THR A 488 43.29 -15.70 38.90
N LEU A 489 43.36 -15.25 40.15
CA LEU A 489 44.35 -15.73 41.13
C LEU A 489 44.06 -17.20 41.49
N PRO A 490 45.08 -18.05 41.68
CA PRO A 490 44.89 -19.43 42.09
C PRO A 490 44.51 -19.49 43.58
N GLN A 491 43.47 -20.25 43.90
CA GLN A 491 43.16 -20.63 45.28
C GLN A 491 43.85 -21.97 45.58
N ASN A 492 44.64 -21.98 46.66
CA ASN A 492 45.06 -23.18 47.39
C ASN A 492 43.89 -23.72 48.23
#